data_AF-A0A644YDV7-F1
#
_entry.id   AF-A0A644YDV7-F1
#
_cell.length_a   1.000
_cell.length_b   1.000
_cell.length_c   1.000
_cell.angle_alpha   90.00
_cell.angle_beta   90.00
_cell.angle_gamma   90.00
#
_symmetry.space_group_name_H-M   'P 1'
#
loop_
_entity.id
_entity.type
_entity.pdbx_description
1 polymer ?
#
loop_
_entity_poly.entity_id
_entity_poly.type
_entity_poly.pdbx_seq_one_letter_code
_entity_poly.pdbx_strand_id
1 'polypeptide(L)'
;MKEIMTDFYRELKPFLNKLSYYNVFESLDVIRRYTMANNENKSRKHIQGIERSDVNYLMPEYRDFLIAVSLAYSTDLPNNRYTLKRWQDRAYIVQVLGDLSSNINKGFIDNEVFLWLKAFAFNQMKQFQYNPIEQLYRYYMIFSYPEVVENVENKIGISYKEFIFSAFWLYSKFLDNFQCHEKQITKLGEKYIFTPFSENNLKKTLSFLSIDYKSIKEATKQEID
;
A
#
# COMPACT_ATOMS: atom_id res chain seq x y z
N MET A 1 13.33 -1.12 22.14
CA MET A 1 12.74 -1.14 20.78
C MET A 1 12.30 -2.54 20.34
N LYS A 2 13.19 -3.55 20.33
CA LYS A 2 12.83 -4.94 19.97
C LYS A 2 11.74 -5.56 20.86
N GLU A 3 11.80 -5.37 22.18
CA GLU A 3 10.77 -5.87 23.12
C GLU A 3 9.39 -5.25 22.86
N ILE A 4 9.32 -3.91 22.78
CA ILE A 4 8.10 -3.16 22.47
C ILE A 4 7.47 -3.62 21.13
N MET A 5 8.29 -3.82 20.09
CA MET A 5 7.85 -4.36 18.80
C MET A 5 7.30 -5.79 18.89
N THR A 6 7.88 -6.62 19.76
CA THR A 6 7.47 -8.03 19.92
C THR A 6 6.11 -8.14 20.60
N ASP A 7 5.79 -7.21 21.51
CA ASP A 7 4.49 -7.16 22.20
C ASP A 7 3.36 -6.71 21.26
N PHE A 8 3.59 -5.71 20.41
CA PHE A 8 2.58 -5.27 19.44
C PHE A 8 2.23 -6.34 18.39
N TYR A 9 3.21 -7.11 17.92
CA TYR A 9 2.93 -8.22 17.00
C TYR A 9 2.04 -9.30 17.65
N ARG A 10 2.24 -9.60 18.94
CA ARG A 10 1.39 -10.54 19.68
C ARG A 10 -0.05 -10.06 19.79
N GLU A 11 -0.26 -8.76 20.02
CA GLU A 11 -1.58 -8.14 20.04
C GLU A 11 -2.26 -8.15 18.66
N LEU A 12 -1.47 -7.98 17.60
CA LEU A 12 -1.97 -7.94 16.22
C LEU A 12 -2.26 -9.35 15.65
N LYS A 13 -1.55 -10.38 16.11
CA LYS A 13 -1.63 -11.74 15.56
C LYS A 13 -3.06 -12.34 15.53
N PRO A 14 -3.92 -12.21 16.56
CA PRO A 14 -5.31 -12.67 16.49
C PRO A 14 -6.09 -12.00 15.35
N PHE A 15 -5.84 -10.71 15.11
CA PHE A 15 -6.44 -9.98 13.99
C PHE A 15 -5.92 -10.49 12.64
N LEU A 16 -4.61 -10.70 12.49
CA LEU A 16 -4.01 -11.27 11.26
C LEU A 16 -4.58 -12.66 10.96
N ASN A 17 -4.77 -13.50 11.98
CA ASN A 17 -5.42 -14.81 11.83
C ASN A 17 -6.87 -14.68 11.39
N LYS A 18 -7.59 -13.64 11.81
CA LYS A 18 -8.96 -13.40 11.35
C LYS A 18 -8.98 -12.94 9.88
N LEU A 19 -7.96 -12.22 9.42
CA LEU A 19 -7.83 -11.80 8.03
C LEU A 19 -7.76 -12.97 7.05
N SER A 20 -7.26 -14.14 7.45
CA SER A 20 -7.22 -15.33 6.59
C SER A 20 -8.59 -15.82 6.12
N TYR A 21 -9.67 -15.34 6.75
CA TYR A 21 -11.03 -15.65 6.38
C TYR A 21 -11.68 -14.60 5.45
N TYR A 22 -10.98 -13.52 5.13
CA TYR A 22 -11.42 -12.52 4.16
C TYR A 22 -10.94 -12.90 2.76
N ASN A 23 -11.70 -12.53 1.74
CA ASN A 23 -11.24 -12.61 0.35
C ASN A 23 -10.36 -11.40 0.00
N VAL A 24 -9.18 -11.63 -0.57
CA VAL A 24 -8.21 -10.58 -0.90
C VAL A 24 -8.75 -9.60 -1.94
N PHE A 25 -9.34 -10.07 -3.04
CA PHE A 25 -9.81 -9.20 -4.12
C PHE A 25 -10.99 -8.35 -3.67
N GLU A 26 -11.90 -8.92 -2.88
CA GLU A 26 -13.00 -8.16 -2.30
C GLU A 26 -12.52 -7.11 -1.31
N SER A 27 -11.55 -7.47 -0.47
CA SER A 27 -10.97 -6.55 0.51
C SER A 27 -10.30 -5.37 -0.19
N LEU A 28 -9.48 -5.64 -1.20
CA LEU A 28 -8.82 -4.61 -2.00
C LEU A 28 -9.82 -3.73 -2.76
N ASP A 29 -10.89 -4.30 -3.32
CA ASP A 29 -11.93 -3.49 -4.00
C ASP A 29 -12.65 -2.57 -3.01
N VAL A 30 -13.00 -3.05 -1.81
CA VAL A 30 -13.59 -2.21 -0.76
C VAL A 30 -12.65 -1.07 -0.36
N ILE A 31 -11.38 -1.38 -0.08
CA ILE A 31 -10.36 -0.37 0.28
C ILE A 31 -10.20 0.66 -0.85
N ARG A 32 -10.16 0.22 -2.10
CA ARG A 32 -10.10 1.08 -3.29
C ARG A 32 -11.30 2.01 -3.36
N ARG A 33 -12.53 1.51 -3.21
CA ARG A 33 -13.74 2.33 -3.26
C ARG A 33 -13.80 3.36 -2.13
N TYR A 34 -13.34 3.02 -0.93
CA TYR A 34 -13.19 3.98 0.18
C TYR A 34 -12.18 5.08 -0.16
N THR A 35 -11.07 4.71 -0.80
CA THR A 35 -10.05 5.66 -1.26
C THR A 35 -10.61 6.58 -2.34
N MET A 36 -11.31 6.05 -3.34
CA MET A 36 -11.95 6.85 -4.38
C MET A 36 -13.00 7.79 -3.82
N ALA A 37 -13.85 7.32 -2.90
CA ALA A 37 -14.84 8.17 -2.24
C ALA A 37 -14.17 9.32 -1.48
N ASN A 38 -13.02 9.08 -0.83
CA ASN A 38 -12.23 10.15 -0.23
C ASN A 38 -11.75 11.14 -1.30
N ASN A 39 -11.12 10.67 -2.37
CA ASN A 39 -10.55 11.50 -3.44
C ASN A 39 -11.59 12.35 -4.17
N GLU A 40 -12.80 11.84 -4.31
CA GLU A 40 -13.92 12.52 -4.98
C GLU A 40 -14.74 13.40 -4.02
N ASN A 41 -14.29 13.61 -2.77
CA ASN A 41 -15.03 14.30 -1.71
C ASN A 41 -16.46 13.75 -1.51
N LYS A 42 -16.64 12.44 -1.74
CA LYS A 42 -17.91 11.75 -1.55
C LYS A 42 -18.03 11.20 -0.14
N SER A 43 -19.27 11.04 0.31
CA SER A 43 -19.55 10.44 1.61
C SER A 43 -19.08 8.98 1.66
N ARG A 44 -18.09 8.69 2.52
CA ARG A 44 -17.60 7.33 2.80
C ARG A 44 -18.59 6.47 3.61
N LYS A 45 -19.68 7.06 4.08
CA LYS A 45 -20.83 6.38 4.71
C LYS A 45 -21.69 5.62 3.70
N HIS A 46 -21.64 6.05 2.43
CA HIS A 46 -22.52 5.58 1.36
C HIS A 46 -21.72 5.23 0.11
N ILE A 47 -21.10 4.05 0.12
CA ILE A 47 -20.36 3.55 -1.04
C ILE A 47 -21.18 2.43 -1.70
N GLN A 48 -21.39 2.53 -3.00
CA GLN A 48 -22.17 1.54 -3.75
C GLN A 48 -21.56 0.13 -3.62
N GLY A 49 -22.39 -0.86 -3.34
CA GLY A 49 -21.96 -2.26 -3.17
C GLY A 49 -21.30 -2.56 -1.82
N ILE A 50 -21.33 -1.61 -0.88
CA ILE A 50 -20.85 -1.74 0.49
C ILE A 50 -22.03 -1.44 1.43
N GLU A 51 -22.18 -2.25 2.49
CA GLU A 51 -23.21 -2.03 3.50
C GLU A 51 -23.04 -0.65 4.13
N ARG A 52 -24.15 0.09 4.29
CA ARG A 52 -24.12 1.45 4.81
C ARG A 52 -23.73 1.47 6.28
N SER A 53 -23.15 2.60 6.70
CA SER A 53 -22.86 2.85 8.11
C SER A 53 -22.96 4.32 8.45
N ASP A 54 -23.34 4.61 9.70
CA ASP A 54 -23.45 5.98 10.19
C ASP A 54 -22.09 6.65 10.43
N VAL A 55 -21.03 5.85 10.49
CA VAL A 55 -19.65 6.29 10.67
C VAL A 55 -18.77 5.89 9.50
N ASN A 56 -17.66 6.62 9.34
CA ASN A 56 -16.64 6.29 8.36
C ASN A 56 -15.67 5.30 9.01
N TYR A 57 -15.73 4.02 8.62
CA TYR A 57 -14.86 3.02 9.24
C TYR A 57 -13.44 3.03 8.66
N LEU A 58 -13.25 2.93 7.34
CA LEU A 58 -11.90 2.84 6.78
C LEU A 58 -11.29 4.24 6.60
N MET A 59 -10.45 4.63 7.55
CA MET A 59 -9.69 5.88 7.51
C MET A 59 -8.48 5.81 6.55
N PRO A 60 -8.09 6.94 5.93
CA PRO A 60 -6.96 6.99 5.00
C PRO A 60 -5.64 6.48 5.60
N GLU A 61 -5.39 6.75 6.89
CA GLU A 61 -4.18 6.31 7.59
C GLU A 61 -4.02 4.79 7.67
N TYR A 62 -5.14 4.04 7.74
CA TYR A 62 -5.13 2.58 7.80
C TYR A 62 -5.01 1.92 6.44
N ARG A 63 -5.15 2.68 5.34
CA ARG A 63 -5.23 2.13 3.98
C ARG A 63 -4.01 1.29 3.63
N ASP A 64 -2.81 1.85 3.77
CA ASP A 64 -1.58 1.19 3.32
C ASP A 64 -1.34 -0.10 4.13
N PHE A 65 -1.61 -0.03 5.44
CA PHE A 65 -1.56 -1.19 6.32
C PHE A 65 -2.58 -2.25 5.89
N LEU A 66 -3.85 -1.89 5.69
CA LEU A 66 -4.92 -2.81 5.29
C LEU A 66 -4.65 -3.47 3.93
N ILE A 67 -4.05 -2.75 2.98
CA ILE A 67 -3.60 -3.33 1.71
C ILE A 67 -2.54 -4.40 1.98
N ALA A 68 -1.49 -4.07 2.73
CA ALA A 68 -0.39 -4.99 3.02
C ALA A 68 -0.88 -6.26 3.73
N VAL A 69 -1.67 -6.12 4.79
CA VAL A 69 -2.17 -7.28 5.55
C VAL A 69 -3.22 -8.07 4.77
N SER A 70 -4.02 -7.42 3.91
CA SER A 70 -4.94 -8.15 3.03
C SER A 70 -4.18 -8.99 2.00
N LEU A 71 -3.10 -8.45 1.42
CA LEU A 71 -2.26 -9.20 0.48
C LEU A 71 -1.59 -10.40 1.16
N ALA A 72 -1.00 -10.19 2.34
CA ALA A 72 -0.24 -11.21 3.05
C ALA A 72 -1.13 -12.32 3.67
N TYR A 73 -2.26 -11.96 4.28
CA TYR A 73 -3.01 -12.88 5.13
C TYR A 73 -4.34 -13.35 4.53
N SER A 74 -5.03 -12.55 3.73
CA SER A 74 -6.33 -12.93 3.16
C SER A 74 -6.23 -14.07 2.15
N THR A 75 -7.33 -14.78 1.96
CA THR A 75 -7.42 -15.87 0.97
C THR A 75 -7.89 -15.36 -0.40
N ASP A 76 -7.42 -16.00 -1.46
CA ASP A 76 -7.91 -15.84 -2.83
C ASP A 76 -9.12 -16.75 -3.13
N LEU A 77 -9.35 -17.76 -2.30
CA LEU A 77 -10.52 -18.64 -2.39
C LEU A 77 -11.80 -17.88 -2.06
N PRO A 78 -12.95 -18.29 -2.63
CA PRO A 78 -14.25 -17.76 -2.25
C PRO A 78 -14.53 -18.12 -0.78
N ASN A 79 -14.30 -17.15 0.11
CA ASN A 79 -14.54 -17.27 1.55
C ASN A 79 -15.46 -16.14 1.97
N ASN A 80 -16.65 -16.49 2.45
CA ASN A 80 -17.71 -15.54 2.79
C ASN A 80 -17.91 -15.42 4.32
N ARG A 81 -16.96 -15.93 5.12
CA ARG A 81 -17.09 -15.88 6.58
C ARG A 81 -17.04 -14.44 7.08
N TYR A 82 -16.11 -13.64 6.58
CA TYR A 82 -16.03 -12.21 6.83
C TYR A 82 -15.81 -11.43 5.54
N THR A 83 -16.24 -10.18 5.53
CA THR A 83 -16.16 -9.31 4.35
C THR A 83 -16.05 -7.85 4.76
N LEU A 84 -15.16 -7.09 4.10
CA LEU A 84 -15.12 -5.64 4.31
C LEU A 84 -16.37 -4.93 3.78
N LYS A 85 -17.24 -5.59 3.02
CA LYS A 85 -18.54 -5.03 2.63
C LYS A 85 -19.49 -4.91 3.82
N ARG A 86 -19.33 -5.72 4.88
CA ARG A 86 -20.16 -5.65 6.09
C ARG A 86 -19.67 -4.58 7.06
N TRP A 87 -20.58 -3.81 7.64
CA TRP A 87 -20.17 -2.72 8.52
C TRP A 87 -19.60 -3.22 9.85
N GLN A 88 -20.09 -4.34 10.39
CA GLN A 88 -19.59 -4.91 11.65
C GLN A 88 -18.14 -5.37 11.52
N ASP A 89 -17.79 -5.97 10.38
CA ASP A 89 -16.43 -6.42 10.10
C ASP A 89 -15.48 -5.22 9.97
N ARG A 90 -15.94 -4.12 9.35
CA ARG A 90 -15.17 -2.86 9.34
C ARG A 90 -15.07 -2.23 10.73
N ALA A 91 -16.13 -2.24 11.52
CA ALA A 91 -16.12 -1.71 12.89
C ALA A 91 -15.09 -2.44 13.77
N TYR A 92 -15.06 -3.76 13.67
CA TYR A 92 -14.08 -4.59 14.37
C TYR A 92 -12.64 -4.22 13.98
N ILE A 93 -12.37 -4.06 12.68
CA ILE A 93 -11.04 -3.66 12.19
C ILE A 93 -10.63 -2.31 12.77
N VAL A 94 -11.53 -1.32 12.72
CA VAL A 94 -11.26 0.03 13.22
C VAL A 94 -11.00 0.03 14.71
N GLN A 95 -11.73 -0.77 15.47
CA GLN A 95 -11.51 -0.91 16.90
C GLN A 95 -10.11 -1.47 17.17
N VAL A 96 -9.75 -2.59 16.56
CA VAL A 96 -8.42 -3.22 16.73
C VAL A 96 -7.30 -2.25 16.36
N LEU A 97 -7.41 -1.57 15.23
CA LEU A 97 -6.38 -0.63 14.78
C LEU A 97 -6.34 0.64 15.62
N GLY A 98 -7.49 1.10 16.12
CA GLY A 98 -7.58 2.24 17.03
C GLY A 98 -6.92 1.95 18.37
N ASP A 99 -7.22 0.79 18.96
CA ASP A 99 -6.64 0.35 20.23
C ASP A 99 -5.12 0.21 20.12
N LEU A 100 -4.64 -0.46 19.06
CA LEU A 100 -3.22 -0.60 18.78
C LEU A 100 -2.53 0.75 18.56
N SER A 101 -3.14 1.62 17.75
CA SER A 101 -2.63 2.97 17.49
C SER A 101 -2.51 3.78 18.79
N SER A 102 -3.51 3.69 19.67
CA SER A 102 -3.49 4.36 20.97
C SER A 102 -2.35 3.89 21.86
N ASN A 103 -2.13 2.57 21.95
CA ASN A 103 -1.05 1.97 22.71
C ASN A 103 0.33 2.37 22.16
N ILE A 104 0.51 2.30 20.83
CA ILE A 104 1.74 2.71 20.15
C ILE A 104 2.01 4.20 20.39
N ASN A 105 1.01 5.06 20.18
CA ASN A 105 1.16 6.51 20.35
C ASN A 105 1.58 6.86 21.78
N LYS A 106 0.96 6.25 22.79
CA LYS A 106 1.34 6.45 24.19
C LYS A 106 2.82 6.07 24.42
N GLY A 107 3.22 4.88 23.96
CA GLY A 107 4.60 4.41 24.09
C GLY A 107 5.63 5.32 23.41
N PHE A 108 5.35 5.82 22.21
CA PHE A 108 6.26 6.72 21.49
C PHE A 108 6.23 8.16 22.02
N ILE A 109 5.10 8.67 22.51
CA ILE A 109 5.04 10.00 23.15
C ILE A 109 5.93 10.02 24.41
N ASP A 110 5.85 8.96 25.22
CA ASP A 110 6.58 8.90 26.48
C ASP A 110 8.10 8.70 26.29
N ASN A 111 8.52 8.01 25.21
CA ASN A 111 9.92 7.63 25.02
C ASN A 111 10.65 8.33 23.85
N GLU A 112 9.95 8.67 22.76
CA GLU A 112 10.55 9.14 21.50
C GLU A 112 9.64 10.16 20.77
N VAL A 113 9.26 11.24 21.48
CA VAL A 113 8.26 12.23 21.02
C VAL A 113 8.53 12.83 19.63
N PHE A 114 9.79 13.03 19.24
CA PHE A 114 10.13 13.58 17.92
C PHE A 114 9.89 12.58 16.79
N LEU A 115 10.14 11.29 17.03
CA LEU A 115 9.83 10.24 16.06
C LEU A 115 8.31 10.12 15.90
N TRP A 116 7.57 10.19 17.02
CA TRP A 116 6.12 10.25 17.01
C TRP A 116 5.59 11.44 16.21
N LEU A 117 6.07 12.66 16.46
CA LEU A 117 5.67 13.88 15.75
C LEU A 117 5.90 13.75 14.24
N LYS A 118 7.05 13.19 13.84
CA LYS A 118 7.37 12.95 12.42
C LYS A 118 6.39 11.95 11.79
N ALA A 119 6.12 10.83 12.46
CA ALA A 119 5.15 9.83 11.99
C ALA A 119 3.73 10.41 11.91
N PHE A 120 3.32 11.19 12.91
CA PHE A 120 2.04 11.88 12.94
C PHE A 120 1.89 12.83 11.75
N ALA A 121 2.89 13.67 11.48
CA ALA A 121 2.89 14.59 10.34
C ALA A 121 2.74 13.84 9.00
N PHE A 122 3.49 12.74 8.80
CA PHE A 122 3.35 11.92 7.60
C PHE A 122 1.97 11.28 7.46
N ASN A 123 1.36 10.83 8.56
CA ASN A 123 0.00 10.29 8.55
C ASN A 123 -1.05 11.37 8.21
N GLN A 124 -0.89 12.61 8.71
CA GLN A 124 -1.73 13.73 8.29
C GLN A 124 -1.58 14.00 6.78
N MET A 125 -0.36 13.96 6.24
CA MET A 125 -0.12 14.09 4.79
C MET A 125 -0.80 12.98 3.96
N LYS A 126 -1.07 11.80 4.53
CA LYS A 126 -1.86 10.75 3.84
C LYS A 126 -3.32 11.15 3.62
N GLN A 127 -3.84 12.10 4.38
CA GLN A 127 -5.23 12.55 4.25
C GLN A 127 -5.42 13.54 3.11
N PHE A 128 -4.36 14.21 2.64
CA PHE A 128 -4.42 15.19 1.57
C PHE A 128 -4.07 14.61 0.19
N GLN A 129 -4.84 13.60 -0.24
CA GLN A 129 -4.58 12.87 -1.50
C GLN A 129 -5.00 13.63 -2.76
N TYR A 130 -5.74 14.74 -2.59
CA TYR A 130 -6.34 15.53 -3.66
C TYR A 130 -5.35 16.46 -4.35
N ASN A 131 -4.21 16.75 -3.71
CA ASN A 131 -3.23 17.69 -4.22
C ASN A 131 -1.99 16.94 -4.74
N PRO A 132 -1.79 16.85 -6.07
CA PRO A 132 -0.61 16.23 -6.67
C PRO A 132 0.70 16.84 -6.16
N ILE A 133 0.71 18.14 -5.81
CA ILE A 133 1.89 18.83 -5.29
C ILE A 133 2.25 18.28 -3.90
N GLU A 134 1.27 18.04 -3.04
CA GLU A 134 1.50 17.51 -1.70
C GLU A 134 1.92 16.04 -1.73
N GLN A 135 1.38 15.24 -2.67
CA GLN A 135 1.85 13.88 -2.90
C GLN A 135 3.28 13.86 -3.43
N LEU A 136 3.61 14.76 -4.38
CA LEU A 136 4.97 14.92 -4.88
C LEU A 136 5.92 15.33 -3.74
N TYR A 137 5.52 16.28 -2.89
CA TYR A 137 6.29 16.72 -1.74
C TYR A 137 6.49 15.60 -0.71
N ARG A 138 5.45 14.80 -0.44
CA ARG A 138 5.56 13.63 0.45
C ARG A 138 6.59 12.62 -0.05
N TYR A 139 6.52 12.24 -1.32
CA TYR A 139 7.49 11.31 -1.90
C TYR A 139 8.88 11.92 -1.99
N TYR A 140 8.99 13.21 -2.35
CA TYR A 140 10.26 13.93 -2.29
C TYR A 140 10.88 13.86 -0.89
N MET A 141 10.09 14.08 0.17
CA MET A 141 10.56 13.98 1.56
C MET A 141 10.96 12.56 1.97
N ILE A 142 10.31 11.53 1.45
CA ILE A 142 10.69 10.13 1.74
C ILE A 142 12.00 9.78 1.03
N PHE A 143 12.11 10.15 -0.25
CA PHE A 143 13.26 9.85 -1.10
C PHE A 143 14.38 10.90 -1.03
N SER A 144 14.27 11.89 -0.15
CA SER A 144 15.38 12.80 0.19
C SER A 144 16.33 12.19 1.22
N TYR A 145 15.94 11.10 1.89
CA TYR A 145 16.80 10.35 2.80
C TYR A 145 17.68 9.36 2.01
N PRO A 146 19.02 9.54 1.98
CA PRO A 146 19.91 8.71 1.16
C PRO A 146 19.82 7.22 1.49
N GLU A 147 19.69 6.86 2.76
CA GLU A 147 19.56 5.47 3.23
C GLU A 147 18.30 4.78 2.67
N VAL A 148 17.21 5.54 2.52
CA VAL A 148 15.96 5.02 1.94
C VAL A 148 16.16 4.76 0.45
N VAL A 149 16.79 5.71 -0.26
CA VAL A 149 17.10 5.56 -1.69
C VAL A 149 18.02 4.37 -1.91
N GLU A 150 19.12 4.27 -1.17
CA GLU A 150 20.09 3.19 -1.27
C GLU A 150 19.43 1.82 -1.02
N ASN A 151 18.62 1.69 0.04
CA ASN A 151 17.91 0.45 0.31
C ASN A 151 16.95 0.06 -0.82
N VAL A 152 16.22 1.04 -1.37
CA VAL A 152 15.30 0.81 -2.50
C VAL A 152 16.07 0.43 -3.76
N GLU A 153 17.16 1.13 -4.09
CA GLU A 153 18.00 0.84 -5.25
C GLU A 153 18.68 -0.54 -5.13
N ASN A 154 19.11 -0.93 -3.94
CA ASN A 154 19.65 -2.27 -3.67
C ASN A 154 18.61 -3.37 -3.90
N LYS A 155 17.34 -3.13 -3.52
CA LYS A 155 16.25 -4.09 -3.76
C LYS A 155 15.84 -4.16 -5.23
N ILE A 156 15.74 -3.03 -5.93
CA ILE A 156 15.29 -2.97 -7.33
C ILE A 156 16.43 -3.31 -8.30
N GLY A 157 17.68 -3.06 -7.91
CA GLY A 157 18.88 -3.30 -8.71
C GLY A 157 19.04 -2.34 -9.89
N ILE A 158 18.35 -1.20 -9.88
CA ILE A 158 18.51 -0.04 -10.78
C ILE A 158 18.29 1.23 -9.97
N SER A 159 18.71 2.38 -10.49
CA SER A 159 18.47 3.64 -9.78
C SER A 159 16.97 3.92 -9.64
N TYR A 160 16.59 4.53 -8.52
CA TYR A 160 15.19 4.85 -8.24
C TYR A 160 14.62 5.78 -9.31
N LYS A 161 15.43 6.72 -9.79
CA LYS A 161 15.07 7.64 -10.88
C LYS A 161 14.78 6.89 -12.18
N GLU A 162 15.61 5.92 -12.57
CA GLU A 162 15.38 5.11 -13.77
C GLU A 162 14.15 4.22 -13.63
N PHE A 163 13.94 3.64 -12.45
CA PHE A 163 12.75 2.86 -12.14
C PHE A 163 11.48 3.69 -12.33
N ILE A 164 11.43 4.90 -11.75
CA ILE A 164 10.26 5.78 -11.84
C ILE A 164 9.98 6.19 -13.29
N PHE A 165 11.00 6.61 -14.05
CA PHE A 165 10.78 6.97 -15.45
C PHE A 165 10.31 5.78 -16.29
N SER A 166 10.93 4.63 -16.11
CA SER A 166 10.51 3.39 -16.78
C SER A 166 9.07 3.02 -16.41
N ALA A 167 8.69 3.17 -15.13
CA ALA A 167 7.36 2.82 -14.65
C ALA A 167 6.28 3.73 -15.25
N PHE A 168 6.52 5.04 -15.28
CA PHE A 168 5.60 5.99 -15.93
C PHE A 168 5.48 5.73 -17.42
N TRP A 169 6.60 5.45 -18.09
CA TRP A 169 6.58 5.14 -19.51
C TRP A 169 5.80 3.84 -19.79
N LEU A 170 6.07 2.75 -19.05
CA LEU A 170 5.32 1.50 -19.15
C LEU A 170 3.83 1.71 -18.88
N TYR A 171 3.50 2.43 -17.81
CA TYR A 171 2.11 2.77 -17.49
C TYR A 171 1.42 3.51 -18.64
N SER A 172 2.09 4.48 -19.27
CA SER A 172 1.55 5.17 -20.45
C SER A 172 1.27 4.22 -21.62
N LYS A 173 2.07 3.17 -21.80
CA LYS A 173 1.86 2.15 -22.85
C LYS A 173 0.71 1.20 -22.52
N PHE A 174 0.44 0.94 -21.24
CA PHE A 174 -0.69 0.13 -20.81
C PHE A 174 -2.02 0.89 -20.81
N LEU A 175 -2.01 2.21 -20.61
CA LEU A 175 -3.20 3.05 -20.75
C LEU A 175 -3.83 2.99 -22.14
N ASP A 176 -3.07 2.63 -23.17
CA ASP A 176 -3.58 2.33 -24.52
C ASP A 176 -4.21 0.92 -24.59
N ASN A 177 -5.20 0.65 -23.72
CA ASN A 177 -6.01 -0.57 -23.67
C ASN A 177 -5.23 -1.90 -23.55
N PHE A 178 -4.07 -1.93 -22.90
CA PHE A 178 -3.23 -3.13 -22.78
C PHE A 178 -2.88 -3.79 -24.13
N GLN A 179 -2.92 -3.03 -25.24
CA GLN A 179 -2.64 -3.56 -26.57
C GLN A 179 -1.14 -3.81 -26.82
N CYS A 180 -0.29 -3.38 -25.88
CA CYS A 180 1.14 -3.55 -25.96
C CYS A 180 1.58 -4.85 -25.27
N HIS A 181 2.10 -5.79 -26.06
CA HIS A 181 2.71 -7.02 -25.54
C HIS A 181 4.12 -6.73 -25.02
N GLU A 182 4.57 -7.45 -23.98
CA GLU A 182 5.93 -7.35 -23.42
C GLU A 182 7.02 -7.34 -24.50
N LYS A 183 6.94 -8.24 -25.49
CA LYS A 183 7.91 -8.31 -26.59
C LYS A 183 7.99 -7.05 -27.45
N GLN A 184 6.91 -6.27 -27.53
CA GLN A 184 6.89 -4.99 -28.23
C GLN A 184 7.54 -3.91 -27.38
N ILE A 185 7.32 -3.95 -26.06
CA ILE A 185 7.92 -3.04 -25.08
C ILE A 185 9.45 -3.21 -25.04
N THR A 186 9.95 -4.45 -24.93
CA THR A 186 11.39 -4.71 -24.81
C THR A 186 12.17 -4.39 -26.09
N LYS A 187 11.57 -4.63 -27.27
CA LYS A 187 12.18 -4.27 -28.57
C LYS A 187 12.28 -2.76 -28.80
N LEU A 188 11.41 -1.96 -28.19
CA LEU A 188 11.55 -0.50 -28.22
C LEU A 188 12.79 -0.04 -27.46
N GLY A 189 13.19 -0.75 -26.41
CA GLY A 189 14.34 -0.44 -25.55
C GLY A 189 15.70 -0.43 -26.25
N GLU A 190 15.84 -1.12 -27.39
CA GLU A 190 17.08 -1.12 -28.21
C GLU A 190 17.42 0.28 -28.72
N LYS A 191 16.41 1.11 -29.05
CA LYS A 191 16.60 2.50 -29.50
C LYS A 191 16.97 3.46 -28.37
N TYR A 192 16.79 3.04 -27.13
CA TYR A 192 16.87 3.88 -25.93
C TYR A 192 17.96 3.42 -24.97
N ILE A 193 18.95 2.66 -25.47
CA ILE A 193 19.96 1.97 -24.67
C ILE A 193 20.76 2.89 -23.73
N PHE A 194 20.97 4.15 -24.11
CA PHE A 194 21.68 5.18 -23.32
C PHE A 194 20.75 6.08 -22.49
N THR A 195 19.49 5.68 -22.33
CA THR A 195 18.49 6.43 -21.58
C THR A 195 17.96 5.57 -20.43
N PRO A 196 17.19 6.15 -19.49
CA PRO A 196 16.51 5.38 -18.46
C PRO A 196 15.62 4.24 -18.98
N PHE A 197 15.22 4.29 -20.26
CA PHE A 197 14.34 3.32 -20.92
C PHE A 197 15.10 2.19 -21.65
N SER A 198 16.32 1.89 -21.23
CA SER A 198 17.06 0.74 -21.75
C SER A 198 16.25 -0.55 -21.57
N GLU A 199 16.47 -1.54 -22.44
CA GLU A 199 15.74 -2.82 -22.35
C GLU A 199 15.90 -3.48 -20.97
N ASN A 200 17.09 -3.39 -20.36
CA ASN A 200 17.35 -3.91 -19.02
C ASN A 200 16.50 -3.21 -17.95
N ASN A 201 16.44 -1.88 -17.99
CA ASN A 201 15.63 -1.10 -17.04
C ASN A 201 14.14 -1.38 -17.23
N LEU A 202 13.66 -1.41 -18.48
CA LEU A 202 12.26 -1.74 -18.79
C LEU A 202 11.88 -3.15 -18.34
N LYS A 203 12.74 -4.16 -18.58
CA LYS A 203 12.50 -5.53 -18.10
C LYS A 203 12.46 -5.63 -16.59
N LYS A 204 13.40 -4.99 -15.89
CA LYS A 204 13.40 -4.96 -14.42
C LYS A 204 12.17 -4.25 -13.88
N THR A 205 11.85 -3.05 -14.39
CA THR A 205 10.65 -2.34 -13.96
C THR A 205 9.39 -3.15 -14.25
N LEU A 206 9.30 -3.76 -15.43
CA LEU A 206 8.18 -4.62 -15.77
C LEU A 206 8.11 -5.84 -14.84
N SER A 207 9.23 -6.47 -14.47
CA SER A 207 9.20 -7.58 -13.52
C SER A 207 8.67 -7.17 -12.15
N PHE A 208 8.87 -5.93 -11.73
CA PHE A 208 8.26 -5.39 -10.50
C PHE A 208 6.78 -5.01 -10.66
N LEU A 209 6.37 -4.54 -11.83
CA LEU A 209 4.97 -4.17 -12.10
C LEU A 209 4.08 -5.38 -12.43
N SER A 210 4.69 -6.49 -12.89
CA SER A 210 4.00 -7.70 -13.36
C SER A 210 4.07 -8.85 -12.37
N ILE A 211 4.50 -8.59 -11.12
CA ILE A 211 4.61 -9.64 -10.10
C ILE A 211 3.22 -10.26 -9.90
N ASP A 212 3.15 -11.59 -10.00
CA ASP A 212 1.92 -12.31 -9.75
C ASP A 212 1.50 -12.21 -8.27
N TYR A 213 0.20 -12.34 -8.02
CA TYR A 213 -0.34 -12.19 -6.67
C TYR A 213 0.32 -13.13 -5.64
N LYS A 214 0.66 -14.37 -6.02
CA LYS A 214 1.26 -15.33 -5.09
C LYS A 214 2.66 -14.87 -4.67
N SER A 215 3.47 -14.42 -5.62
CA SER A 215 4.79 -13.84 -5.33
C SER A 215 4.70 -12.57 -4.47
N ILE A 216 3.74 -11.67 -4.74
CA ILE A 216 3.49 -10.48 -3.90
C ILE A 216 3.11 -10.89 -2.47
N LYS A 217 2.21 -11.87 -2.34
CA LYS A 217 1.74 -12.38 -1.04
C LYS A 217 2.89 -12.96 -0.22
N GLU A 218 3.73 -13.80 -0.82
CA GLU A 218 4.87 -14.42 -0.16
C GLU A 218 5.89 -13.37 0.31
N ALA A 219 6.26 -12.42 -0.55
CA ALA A 219 7.18 -11.34 -0.20
C ALA A 219 6.63 -10.44 0.92
N THR A 220 5.35 -10.03 0.81
CA THR A 220 4.71 -9.17 1.81
C THR A 220 4.62 -9.88 3.16
N LYS A 221 4.36 -11.19 3.16
CA LYS A 221 4.29 -11.97 4.40
C LYS A 221 5.66 -12.06 5.09
N GLN A 222 6.73 -12.31 4.34
CA GLN A 222 8.10 -12.33 4.88
C GLN A 222 8.55 -11.00 5.47
N GLU A 223 8.06 -9.86 4.98
CA GLU A 223 8.40 -8.55 5.55
C GLU A 223 7.57 -8.20 6.80
N ILE A 224 6.41 -8.85 7.00
CA ILE A 224 5.54 -8.63 8.16
C ILE A 224 5.85 -9.60 9.31
N ASP A 225 6.21 -10.85 8.99
CA ASP A 225 6.61 -11.89 9.96
C ASP A 225 8.05 -11.71 10.46
#